data_AF-A0A672RS99-F1
#
_entry.id   AF-A0A672RS99-F1
#
_cell.length_a   1.000
_cell.length_b   1.000
_cell.length_c   1.000
_cell.angle_alpha   90.00
_cell.angle_beta   90.00
_cell.angle_gamma   90.00
#
_symmetry.space_group_name_H-M   'P 1'
#
loop_
_entity.id
_entity.type
_entity.pdbx_description
1 polymer ?
#
loop_
_entity_poly.entity_id
_entity_poly.type
_entity_poly.pdbx_seq_one_letter_code
_entity_poly.pdbx_strand_id
1 'polypeptide(L)'
;MRLTNNANRKHAYLVAYRNMAATPVSWPIPMRAIGAQNLLTMPGGVTTSGYLHKKGGSQFSLMKWPLRFIIIHKGCIYYFKSSTSAAPQGAFSLNGYNRVLRAAEETTSSNVFPFKIVHFSKRHRTWYFSAASEDERKKWMRNLRKEIGYYNDKRDLPLPSDDLDSESIYGQLEEPLDISPVEEDPEAGKHFYKFHI
;
A
#
# COMPACT_ATOMS: atom_id res chain seq x y z
N MET A 1 9.61 -4.25 57.44
CA MET A 1 8.43 -3.89 56.62
C MET A 1 8.85 -3.03 55.43
N ARG A 2 9.36 -3.64 54.33
CA ARG A 2 9.61 -2.95 53.05
C ARG A 2 9.49 -3.97 51.90
N LEU A 3 8.26 -4.25 51.46
CA LEU A 3 7.98 -5.18 50.34
C LEU A 3 7.01 -4.62 49.29
N THR A 4 6.77 -3.32 49.21
CA THR A 4 5.78 -2.76 48.26
C THR A 4 6.35 -1.94 47.10
N ASN A 5 7.67 -1.82 46.95
CA ASN A 5 8.27 -0.88 45.98
C ASN A 5 8.69 -1.46 44.62
N ASN A 6 8.58 -2.77 44.39
CA ASN A 6 9.04 -3.38 43.12
C ASN A 6 7.90 -3.52 42.09
N ALA A 7 6.67 -3.82 42.52
CA ALA A 7 5.53 -3.96 41.62
C ALA A 7 5.15 -2.62 40.95
N ASN A 8 5.12 -1.51 41.70
CA ASN A 8 4.82 -0.18 41.16
C ASN A 8 5.87 0.33 40.18
N ARG A 9 7.16 -0.01 40.37
CA ARG A 9 8.20 0.34 39.40
C ARG A 9 8.04 -0.45 38.11
N LYS A 10 7.83 -1.77 38.18
CA LYS A 10 7.59 -2.59 36.99
C LYS A 10 6.33 -2.15 36.23
N HIS A 11 5.25 -1.79 36.94
CA HIS A 11 4.06 -1.20 36.33
C HIS A 11 4.35 0.16 35.69
N ALA A 12 5.10 1.05 36.36
CA ALA A 12 5.50 2.33 35.79
C ALA A 12 6.43 2.17 34.57
N TYR A 13 7.33 1.18 34.56
CA TYR A 13 8.15 0.85 33.40
C TYR A 13 7.31 0.30 32.25
N LEU A 14 6.37 -0.62 32.50
CA LEU A 14 5.46 -1.14 31.47
C LEU A 14 4.53 -0.04 30.91
N VAL A 15 4.05 0.88 31.74
CA VAL A 15 3.24 2.03 31.33
C VAL A 15 4.09 3.08 30.59
N ALA A 16 5.35 3.31 31.01
CA ALA A 16 6.26 4.22 30.33
C ALA A 16 6.73 3.69 28.97
N TYR A 17 6.97 2.38 28.84
CA TYR A 17 7.25 1.74 27.54
C TYR A 17 6.02 1.75 26.62
N ARG A 18 4.80 1.73 27.18
CA ARG A 18 3.55 1.91 26.42
C ARG A 18 3.33 3.36 25.96
N ASN A 19 4.03 4.32 26.59
CA ASN A 19 3.93 5.76 26.34
C ASN A 19 5.11 6.35 25.54
N MET A 20 6.03 5.53 25.03
CA MET A 20 6.83 5.95 23.88
C MET A 20 5.95 5.84 22.63
N ALA A 21 4.92 6.69 22.58
CA ALA A 21 4.13 6.92 21.37
C ALA A 21 5.12 7.42 20.33
N ALA A 22 5.60 6.49 19.50
CA ALA A 22 6.27 6.86 18.28
C ALA A 22 5.38 7.89 17.58
N THR A 23 5.94 9.03 17.20
CA THR A 23 5.21 10.09 16.50
C THR A 23 4.32 9.46 15.44
N PRO A 24 2.99 9.71 15.46
CA PRO A 24 2.07 9.07 14.54
C PRO A 24 2.59 9.29 13.12
N VAL A 25 2.80 8.21 12.40
CA VAL A 25 3.39 8.29 11.06
C VAL A 25 2.33 8.89 10.16
N SER A 26 2.46 10.18 9.86
CA SER A 26 1.54 10.85 8.95
C SER A 26 1.69 10.28 7.53
N TRP A 27 0.56 10.02 6.88
CA TRP A 27 0.54 9.67 5.47
C TRP A 27 1.15 10.79 4.62
N PRO A 28 2.20 10.51 3.83
CA PRO A 28 2.82 11.55 3.03
C PRO A 28 2.02 11.83 1.76
N ILE A 29 2.28 13.00 1.20
CA ILE A 29 1.72 13.44 -0.08
C ILE A 29 2.64 12.94 -1.21
N PRO A 30 2.11 12.30 -2.26
CA PRO A 30 2.93 11.78 -3.35
C PRO A 30 3.66 12.89 -4.14
N MET A 31 4.93 12.65 -4.46
CA MET A 31 5.72 13.54 -5.30
C MET A 31 5.32 13.43 -6.78
N ARG A 32 4.73 14.49 -7.36
CA ARG A 32 4.17 14.44 -8.73
C ARG A 32 5.17 14.65 -9.86
N ALA A 33 6.36 15.20 -9.57
CA ALA A 33 7.35 15.57 -10.58
C ALA A 33 8.70 14.83 -10.45
N ILE A 34 8.78 13.79 -9.61
CA ILE A 34 10.04 13.06 -9.39
C ILE A 34 10.28 12.01 -10.49
N GLY A 35 11.49 11.93 -11.01
CA GLY A 35 11.88 10.86 -11.94
C GLY A 35 11.99 9.50 -11.25
N ALA A 36 11.74 8.43 -12.00
CA ALA A 36 11.78 7.07 -11.48
C ALA A 36 13.14 6.73 -10.85
N GLN A 37 14.24 7.10 -11.53
CA GLN A 37 15.59 6.81 -11.02
C GLN A 37 15.90 7.58 -9.73
N ASN A 38 15.46 8.85 -9.64
CA ASN A 38 15.63 9.65 -8.43
C ASN A 38 14.80 9.07 -7.28
N LEU A 39 13.57 8.62 -7.56
CA LEU A 39 12.69 8.02 -6.57
C LEU A 39 13.27 6.72 -6.00
N LEU A 40 13.90 5.88 -6.83
CA LEU A 40 14.58 4.65 -6.38
C LEU A 40 15.73 4.93 -5.41
N THR A 41 16.34 6.11 -5.49
CA THR A 41 17.46 6.53 -4.62
C THR A 41 17.04 7.39 -3.43
N MET A 42 15.73 7.62 -3.23
CA MET A 42 15.26 8.49 -2.15
C MET A 42 15.60 7.93 -0.76
N PRO A 43 15.97 8.80 0.21
CA PRO A 43 16.21 8.38 1.58
C PRO A 43 14.99 7.69 2.21
N GLY A 44 15.26 6.59 2.93
CA GLY A 44 14.23 5.67 3.43
C GLY A 44 13.97 4.48 2.51
N GLY A 45 14.54 4.47 1.30
CA GLY A 45 14.45 3.35 0.36
C GLY A 45 13.07 3.18 -0.26
N VAL A 46 12.96 2.24 -1.19
CA VAL A 46 11.68 1.82 -1.77
C VAL A 46 11.27 0.48 -1.16
N THR A 47 10.00 0.33 -0.81
CA THR A 47 9.48 -0.93 -0.26
C THR A 47 9.51 -2.02 -1.32
N THR A 48 9.14 -1.67 -2.55
CA THR A 48 9.25 -2.55 -3.71
C THR A 48 9.16 -1.73 -4.99
N SER A 49 9.77 -2.24 -6.05
CA SER A 49 9.63 -1.70 -7.40
C SER A 49 9.64 -2.82 -8.43
N GLY A 50 9.02 -2.59 -9.58
CA GLY A 50 8.94 -3.58 -10.65
C GLY A 50 7.85 -3.28 -11.66
N TYR A 51 7.75 -4.10 -12.69
CA TYR A 51 6.73 -3.92 -13.72
C TYR A 51 5.45 -4.66 -13.37
N LEU A 52 4.31 -3.97 -13.54
CA LEU A 52 2.97 -4.55 -13.43
C LEU A 52 2.11 -4.05 -14.58
N HIS A 53 1.21 -4.90 -15.06
CA HIS A 53 0.12 -4.43 -15.91
C HIS A 53 -0.89 -3.70 -15.03
N LYS A 54 -1.31 -2.49 -15.42
CA LYS A 54 -2.22 -1.66 -14.60
C LYS A 54 -3.49 -1.30 -15.36
N LYS A 55 -4.66 -1.59 -14.80
CA LYS A 55 -5.95 -1.23 -15.43
C LYS A 55 -6.05 0.29 -15.64
N GLY A 56 -6.51 0.69 -16.83
CA GLY A 56 -6.79 2.08 -17.17
C GLY A 56 -7.91 2.68 -16.30
N GLY A 57 -8.08 4.01 -16.36
CA GLY A 57 -9.29 4.67 -15.81
C GLY A 57 -10.47 4.66 -16.76
N SER A 58 -10.21 4.47 -18.06
CA SER A 58 -11.24 4.44 -19.11
C SER A 58 -11.80 3.03 -19.29
N GLN A 59 -13.12 2.95 -19.43
CA GLN A 59 -13.89 1.72 -19.64
C GLN A 59 -13.52 0.99 -20.96
N PHE A 60 -12.88 1.70 -21.90
CA PHE A 60 -12.42 1.14 -23.18
C PHE A 60 -11.13 0.30 -23.09
N SER A 61 -10.52 0.17 -21.90
CA SER A 61 -9.28 -0.60 -21.66
C SER A 61 -9.49 -2.14 -21.59
N LEU A 62 -10.54 -2.66 -22.23
CA LEU A 62 -11.07 -4.02 -22.02
C LEU A 62 -10.17 -5.18 -22.49
N MET A 63 -9.10 -4.94 -23.27
CA MET A 63 -8.32 -6.04 -23.86
C MET A 63 -6.94 -6.29 -23.23
N LYS A 64 -6.19 -5.24 -22.89
CA LYS A 64 -4.86 -5.40 -22.31
C LYS A 64 -4.52 -4.21 -21.44
N TRP A 65 -4.18 -4.46 -20.19
CA TRP A 65 -3.72 -3.41 -19.30
C TRP A 65 -2.30 -3.03 -19.71
N PRO A 66 -1.96 -1.75 -19.82
CA PRO A 66 -0.62 -1.37 -20.22
C PRO A 66 0.40 -1.66 -19.12
N LEU A 67 1.60 -2.08 -19.52
CA LEU A 67 2.72 -2.32 -18.60
C LEU A 67 3.23 -0.98 -18.04
N ARG A 68 3.45 -0.91 -16.74
CA ARG A 68 3.94 0.27 -16.03
C ARG A 68 5.00 -0.13 -15.02
N PHE A 69 6.03 0.70 -14.88
CA PHE A 69 6.98 0.54 -13.79
C PHE A 69 6.38 1.15 -12.52
N ILE A 70 6.17 0.31 -11.52
CA ILE A 70 5.53 0.66 -10.25
C ILE A 70 6.60 0.78 -9.18
N ILE A 71 6.48 1.81 -8.33
CA ILE A 71 7.33 2.00 -7.16
C ILE A 71 6.44 2.28 -5.96
N ILE A 72 6.71 1.60 -4.84
CA ILE A 72 6.14 1.91 -3.53
C ILE A 72 7.23 2.58 -2.70
N HIS A 73 6.96 3.80 -2.28
CA HIS A 73 7.86 4.58 -1.43
C HIS A 73 7.04 5.36 -0.41
N LYS A 74 7.30 5.10 0.87
CA LYS A 74 6.70 5.82 2.01
C LYS A 74 5.18 5.93 1.88
N GLY A 75 4.45 4.81 1.82
CA GLY A 75 2.99 4.81 1.79
C GLY A 75 2.37 5.37 0.51
N CYS A 76 3.17 5.69 -0.50
CA CYS A 76 2.71 6.19 -1.80
C CYS A 76 3.06 5.21 -2.91
N ILE A 77 2.14 5.10 -3.87
CA ILE A 77 2.35 4.35 -5.12
C ILE A 77 2.59 5.34 -6.25
N TYR A 78 3.61 5.04 -7.05
CA TYR A 78 3.99 5.78 -8.24
C TYR A 78 3.99 4.83 -9.43
N TYR A 79 3.43 5.26 -10.57
CA TYR A 79 3.49 4.49 -11.80
C TYR A 79 4.04 5.30 -12.96
N PHE A 80 5.04 4.73 -13.64
CA PHE A 80 5.80 5.35 -14.70
C PHE A 80 5.61 4.62 -16.02
N LYS A 81 5.93 5.30 -17.13
CA LYS A 81 5.97 4.65 -18.45
C LYS A 81 7.09 3.60 -18.51
N SER A 82 8.22 3.91 -17.90
CA SER A 82 9.42 3.07 -17.78
C SER A 82 10.17 3.36 -16.48
N SER A 83 11.15 2.52 -16.14
CA SER A 83 12.07 2.73 -15.01
C SER A 83 12.97 3.97 -15.13
N THR A 84 13.07 4.56 -16.32
CA THR A 84 13.90 5.74 -16.63
C THR A 84 13.07 7.00 -16.87
N SER A 85 11.75 6.94 -16.69
CA SER A 85 10.86 8.09 -16.93
C SER A 85 11.18 9.26 -15.99
N ALA A 86 11.25 10.47 -16.55
CA ALA A 86 11.58 11.69 -15.79
C ALA A 86 10.46 12.17 -14.84
N ALA A 87 9.24 11.66 -15.00
CA ALA A 87 8.10 11.94 -14.11
C ALA A 87 7.09 10.78 -14.11
N PRO A 88 6.30 10.59 -13.03
CA PRO A 88 5.26 9.58 -12.98
C PRO A 88 4.09 9.96 -13.90
N GLN A 89 3.44 8.95 -14.50
CA GLN A 89 2.13 9.16 -15.14
C GLN A 89 1.02 9.38 -14.10
N GLY A 90 1.27 8.99 -12.86
CA GLY A 90 0.46 9.34 -11.73
C GLY A 90 0.99 8.73 -10.45
N ALA A 91 0.54 9.30 -9.34
CA ALA A 91 0.92 8.87 -8.01
C ALA A 91 -0.27 9.07 -7.06
N PHE A 92 -0.40 8.20 -6.08
CA PHE A 92 -1.46 8.27 -5.08
C PHE A 92 -0.97 7.74 -3.73
N SER A 93 -1.55 8.27 -2.65
CA SER A 93 -1.31 7.80 -1.30
C SER A 93 -2.15 6.55 -1.01
N LEU A 94 -1.61 5.64 -0.20
CA LEU A 94 -2.33 4.49 0.34
C LEU A 94 -3.20 4.85 1.55
N ASN A 95 -3.26 6.12 1.94
CA ASN A 95 -4.17 6.58 2.99
C ASN A 95 -5.62 6.13 2.71
N GLY A 96 -6.24 5.49 3.71
CA GLY A 96 -7.59 4.94 3.64
C GLY A 96 -7.76 3.68 2.76
N TYR A 97 -6.70 3.18 2.12
CA TYR A 97 -6.72 1.85 1.52
C TYR A 97 -6.46 0.81 2.59
N ASN A 98 -7.33 -0.19 2.68
CA ASN A 98 -7.27 -1.17 3.76
C ASN A 98 -7.52 -2.61 3.35
N ARG A 99 -7.79 -2.85 2.05
CA ARG A 99 -7.96 -4.20 1.50
C ARG A 99 -7.05 -4.39 0.31
N VAL A 100 -6.32 -5.50 0.31
CA VAL A 100 -5.47 -5.96 -0.80
C VAL A 100 -5.96 -7.36 -1.17
N LEU A 101 -6.57 -7.51 -2.34
CA LEU A 101 -7.34 -8.72 -2.69
C LEU A 101 -6.85 -9.31 -4.00
N ARG A 102 -6.95 -10.63 -4.18
CA ARG A 102 -7.00 -11.20 -5.54
C ARG A 102 -8.18 -10.59 -6.29
N ALA A 103 -8.04 -10.46 -7.60
CA ALA A 103 -9.09 -9.96 -8.48
C ALA A 103 -9.40 -10.99 -9.57
N ALA A 104 -9.74 -12.21 -9.16
CA ALA A 104 -9.94 -13.34 -10.07
C ALA A 104 -11.00 -13.05 -11.14
N GLU A 105 -11.97 -12.19 -10.85
CA GLU A 105 -12.98 -11.70 -11.78
C GLU A 105 -12.42 -10.87 -12.95
N GLU A 106 -11.18 -10.39 -12.86
CA GLU A 106 -10.47 -9.64 -13.91
C GLU A 106 -9.46 -10.50 -14.68
N THR A 107 -9.42 -11.82 -14.43
CA THR A 107 -8.45 -12.72 -15.07
C THR A 107 -8.72 -12.82 -16.56
N THR A 108 -7.70 -12.55 -17.37
CA THR A 108 -7.74 -12.72 -18.83
C THR A 108 -6.46 -13.42 -19.30
N SER A 109 -6.40 -13.81 -20.58
CA SER A 109 -5.17 -14.34 -21.18
C SER A 109 -3.99 -13.36 -21.14
N SER A 110 -4.26 -12.06 -21.04
CA SER A 110 -3.25 -10.99 -20.97
C SER A 110 -2.95 -10.53 -19.54
N ASN A 111 -3.83 -10.82 -18.58
CA ASN A 111 -3.73 -10.42 -17.18
C ASN A 111 -3.98 -11.65 -16.28
N VAL A 112 -2.99 -12.54 -16.20
CA VAL A 112 -3.16 -13.88 -15.61
C VAL A 112 -3.22 -13.86 -14.08
N PHE A 113 -2.46 -12.97 -13.43
CA PHE A 113 -2.37 -12.91 -11.97
C PHE A 113 -2.83 -11.54 -11.41
N PRO A 114 -4.12 -11.19 -11.58
CA PRO A 114 -4.65 -9.90 -11.16
C PRO A 114 -4.86 -9.82 -9.64
N PHE A 115 -4.68 -8.63 -9.09
CA PHE A 115 -4.98 -8.23 -7.72
C PHE A 115 -5.45 -6.77 -7.68
N LYS A 116 -6.08 -6.37 -6.58
CA LYS A 116 -6.65 -5.04 -6.40
C LYS A 116 -6.41 -4.47 -5.01
N ILE A 117 -6.40 -3.14 -4.93
CA ILE A 117 -6.31 -2.38 -3.68
C ILE A 117 -7.58 -1.54 -3.56
N VAL A 118 -8.31 -1.72 -2.46
CA VAL A 118 -9.63 -1.13 -2.25
C VAL A 118 -9.59 -0.18 -1.05
N HIS A 119 -10.13 1.01 -1.25
CA HIS A 119 -10.32 2.02 -0.22
C HIS A 119 -11.50 1.66 0.70
N PHE A 120 -11.46 2.05 1.98
CA PHE A 120 -12.57 1.79 2.92
C PHE A 120 -13.87 2.45 2.40
N SER A 121 -13.77 3.69 1.91
CA SER A 121 -14.84 4.45 1.27
C SER A 121 -14.94 4.11 -0.22
N LYS A 122 -16.16 3.75 -0.66
CA LYS A 122 -16.48 3.45 -2.08
C LYS A 122 -16.37 4.65 -3.02
N ARG A 123 -16.20 5.87 -2.49
CA ARG A 123 -16.03 7.10 -3.28
C ARG A 123 -14.65 7.16 -3.95
N HIS A 124 -13.68 6.45 -3.40
CA HIS A 124 -12.32 6.42 -3.95
C HIS A 124 -12.15 5.27 -4.94
N ARG A 125 -11.27 5.51 -5.92
CA ARG A 125 -10.95 4.55 -6.96
C ARG A 125 -10.40 3.24 -6.38
N THR A 126 -10.85 2.11 -6.91
CA THR A 126 -10.16 0.82 -6.74
C THR A 126 -9.08 0.69 -7.80
N TRP A 127 -7.87 0.31 -7.39
CA TRP A 127 -6.74 0.09 -8.30
C TRP A 127 -6.57 -1.39 -8.58
N TYR A 128 -6.36 -1.72 -9.86
CA TYR A 128 -6.16 -3.09 -10.32
C TYR A 128 -4.80 -3.22 -11.01
N PHE A 129 -4.09 -4.28 -10.67
CA PHE A 129 -2.78 -4.64 -11.20
C PHE A 129 -2.74 -6.12 -11.54
N SER A 130 -1.88 -6.51 -12.47
CA SER A 130 -1.62 -7.92 -12.79
C SER A 130 -0.12 -8.16 -12.85
N ALA A 131 0.34 -9.17 -12.12
CA ALA A 131 1.74 -9.59 -12.03
C ALA A 131 2.08 -10.61 -13.14
N ALA A 132 3.37 -10.85 -13.39
CA ALA A 132 3.79 -11.82 -14.41
C ALA A 132 3.76 -13.26 -13.89
N SER A 133 3.79 -13.44 -12.56
CA SER A 133 3.69 -14.74 -11.91
C SER A 133 2.87 -14.66 -10.62
N GLU A 134 2.49 -15.84 -10.11
CA GLU A 134 1.84 -15.95 -8.82
C GLU A 134 2.74 -15.46 -7.67
N ASP A 135 4.03 -15.79 -7.68
CA ASP A 135 4.98 -15.38 -6.65
C ASP A 135 5.18 -13.87 -6.64
N GLU A 136 5.24 -13.23 -7.81
CA GLU A 136 5.24 -11.77 -7.90
C GLU A 136 3.95 -11.18 -7.32
N ARG A 137 2.77 -11.75 -7.64
CA ARG A 137 1.50 -11.29 -7.06
C ARG A 137 1.54 -11.36 -5.53
N LYS A 138 1.97 -12.49 -4.95
CA LYS A 138 2.11 -12.66 -3.49
C LYS A 138 3.06 -11.62 -2.90
N LYS A 139 4.24 -11.42 -3.52
CA LYS A 139 5.24 -10.43 -3.09
C LYS A 139 4.67 -9.01 -3.09
N TRP A 140 3.96 -8.62 -4.15
CA TRP A 140 3.33 -7.31 -4.24
C TRP A 140 2.23 -7.12 -3.18
N MET A 141 1.34 -8.10 -3.02
CA MET A 141 0.28 -8.05 -2.02
C MET A 141 0.83 -7.96 -0.59
N ARG A 142 1.89 -8.73 -0.28
CA ARG A 142 2.59 -8.69 1.02
C ARG A 142 3.21 -7.33 1.30
N ASN A 143 3.94 -6.76 0.33
CA ASN A 143 4.56 -5.45 0.48
C ASN A 143 3.52 -4.33 0.65
N LEU A 144 2.41 -4.39 -0.09
CA LEU A 144 1.31 -3.44 0.06
C LEU A 144 0.67 -3.52 1.45
N ARG A 145 0.39 -4.74 1.93
CA ARG A 145 -0.17 -4.96 3.26
C ARG A 145 0.76 -4.44 4.35
N LYS A 146 2.06 -4.71 4.24
CA LYS A 146 3.09 -4.20 5.15
C LYS A 146 3.12 -2.67 5.16
N GLU A 147 3.11 -2.06 3.98
CA GLU A 147 3.14 -0.60 3.84
C GLU A 147 1.90 0.03 4.49
N ILE A 148 0.70 -0.49 4.19
CA ILE A 148 -0.53 0.01 4.79
C ILE A 148 -0.52 -0.16 6.32
N GLY A 149 -0.08 -1.32 6.81
CA GLY A 149 -0.01 -1.60 8.24
C GLY A 149 0.92 -0.65 8.99
N TYR A 150 2.10 -0.36 8.43
CA TYR A 150 3.09 0.53 9.04
C TYR A 150 2.53 1.93 9.34
N TYR A 151 1.75 2.50 8.41
CA TYR A 151 1.17 3.84 8.55
C TYR A 151 -0.13 3.88 9.39
N ASN A 152 -0.70 2.73 9.74
CA ASN A 152 -1.82 2.62 10.68
C ASN A 152 -1.35 2.16 12.08
N ASP A 153 -0.09 2.42 12.43
CA ASP A 153 0.58 2.00 13.67
C ASP A 153 0.54 0.49 13.96
N LYS A 154 0.32 -0.33 12.93
CA LYS A 154 0.42 -1.79 12.99
C LYS A 154 1.77 -2.26 12.46
N ARG A 155 2.84 -1.79 13.10
CA ARG A 155 4.24 -1.98 12.65
C ARG A 155 4.71 -3.44 12.71
N ASP A 156 4.05 -4.26 13.53
CA ASP A 156 4.41 -5.65 13.82
C ASP A 156 3.41 -6.67 13.26
N LEU A 157 2.65 -6.33 12.20
CA LEU A 157 1.76 -7.32 11.58
C LEU A 157 2.57 -8.53 11.10
N PRO A 158 2.27 -9.75 11.60
CA PRO A 158 2.92 -10.95 11.12
C PRO A 158 2.68 -11.06 9.62
N LEU A 159 3.77 -11.11 8.85
CA LEU A 159 3.66 -11.46 7.44
C LEU A 159 3.41 -12.96 7.35
N PRO A 160 2.60 -13.43 6.38
CA PRO A 160 2.41 -14.85 6.17
C PRO A 160 3.76 -15.51 5.90
N SER A 161 4.05 -16.59 6.63
CA SER A 161 5.26 -17.41 6.40
C SER A 161 5.26 -17.94 4.97
N ASP A 162 6.44 -18.01 4.36
CA ASP A 162 6.62 -18.59 3.03
C ASP A 162 6.45 -20.12 3.02
N ASP A 163 6.45 -20.76 4.20
CA ASP A 163 6.23 -22.22 4.35
C ASP A 163 4.75 -22.64 4.27
N LEU A 164 3.82 -21.67 4.21
CA LEU A 164 2.39 -21.92 4.14
C LEU A 164 1.95 -22.22 2.70
N ASP A 165 0.87 -22.99 2.56
CA ASP A 165 0.24 -23.17 1.25
C ASP A 165 -0.32 -21.84 0.70
N SER A 166 -0.53 -21.79 -0.62
CA SER A 166 -0.98 -20.58 -1.30
C SER A 166 -2.28 -20.00 -0.73
N GLU A 167 -3.28 -20.83 -0.41
CA GLU A 167 -4.59 -20.35 0.04
C GLU A 167 -4.51 -19.77 1.45
N SER A 168 -3.72 -20.40 2.33
CA SER A 168 -3.42 -19.89 3.67
C SER A 168 -2.74 -18.52 3.63
N ILE A 169 -1.79 -18.33 2.69
CA ILE A 169 -1.14 -17.03 2.47
C ILE A 169 -2.17 -15.98 2.02
N TYR A 170 -3.04 -16.31 1.06
CA TYR A 170 -4.04 -15.36 0.58
C TYR A 170 -5.08 -15.03 1.66
N GLY A 171 -5.53 -16.00 2.46
CA GLY A 171 -6.47 -15.74 3.56
C GLY A 171 -5.98 -14.63 4.47
N GLN A 172 -4.70 -14.68 4.88
CA GLN A 172 -4.10 -13.64 5.71
C GLN A 172 -3.88 -12.31 4.97
N LEU A 173 -3.52 -12.35 3.67
CA LEU A 173 -3.29 -11.12 2.89
C LEU A 173 -4.58 -10.35 2.60
N GLU A 174 -5.69 -11.07 2.41
CA GLU A 174 -6.98 -10.54 1.96
C GLU A 174 -7.84 -9.98 3.11
N GLU A 175 -7.54 -10.33 4.35
CA GLU A 175 -8.21 -9.77 5.54
C GLU A 175 -8.14 -8.24 5.55
N PRO A 176 -9.25 -7.51 5.75
CA PRO A 176 -9.21 -6.07 5.88
C PRO A 176 -8.29 -5.63 7.03
N LEU A 177 -7.45 -4.64 6.77
CA LEU A 177 -6.68 -3.99 7.82
C LEU A 177 -7.59 -2.99 8.55
N ASP A 178 -7.60 -3.02 9.89
CA ASP A 178 -8.14 -1.88 10.65
C ASP A 178 -7.27 -0.65 10.39
N ILE A 179 -7.94 0.44 10.08
CA ILE A 179 -7.34 1.75 9.85
C ILE A 179 -7.74 2.68 10.99
N SER A 180 -6.83 3.55 11.40
CA SER A 180 -7.19 4.65 12.29
C SER A 180 -8.17 5.60 11.57
N PRO A 181 -9.15 6.20 12.27
CA PRO A 181 -10.08 7.16 11.67
C PRO A 181 -9.32 8.25 10.92
N VAL A 182 -9.57 8.36 9.62
CA VAL A 182 -9.01 9.42 8.79
C VAL A 182 -9.90 10.65 8.99
N GLU A 183 -9.35 11.76 9.48
CA GLU A 183 -10.01 13.07 9.33
C GLU A 183 -10.05 13.37 7.82
N GLU A 184 -11.20 13.14 7.17
CA GLU A 184 -11.40 13.53 5.78
C GLU A 184 -11.30 15.07 5.70
N ASP A 185 -10.18 15.59 5.20
CA ASP A 185 -10.10 17.00 4.77
C ASP A 185 -11.09 17.21 3.61
N PRO A 186 -12.17 18.00 3.80
CA PRO A 186 -13.22 18.19 2.80
C PRO A 186 -12.73 18.85 1.50
N GLU A 187 -11.49 19.36 1.42
CA GLU A 187 -10.94 20.00 0.22
C GLU A 187 -10.22 19.06 -0.77
N ALA A 188 -9.79 17.87 -0.34
CA ALA A 188 -9.00 16.96 -1.18
C ALA A 188 -9.79 16.42 -2.40
N GLY A 189 -11.13 16.40 -2.33
CA GLY A 189 -12.00 15.97 -3.42
C GLY A 189 -12.16 16.96 -4.59
N LYS A 190 -11.79 18.24 -4.40
CA LYS A 190 -12.02 19.29 -5.41
C LYS A 190 -10.99 19.31 -6.54
N HIS A 191 -9.83 18.67 -6.36
CA HIS A 191 -8.75 18.65 -7.35
C HIS A 191 -8.86 17.53 -8.39
N PHE A 192 -9.85 16.63 -8.28
CA PHE A 192 -10.05 15.52 -9.21
C PHE A 192 -10.88 15.88 -10.45
N TYR A 193 -11.49 17.08 -10.50
CA TYR A 193 -12.38 17.50 -11.59
C TYR A 193 -11.80 18.56 -12.54
N LYS A 194 -10.53 18.95 -12.39
CA LYS A 194 -9.89 19.84 -13.36
C LYS A 194 -8.89 19.04 -14.20
N PHE A 195 -9.03 19.19 -15.52
CA PHE A 195 -8.19 18.63 -16.59
C PHE A 195 -8.59 17.21 -17.07
N HIS A 196 -9.80 17.12 -17.64
CA HIS A 196 -9.97 16.51 -18.95
C HIS A 196 -10.47 17.60 -19.91
N ILE A 197 -9.56 18.16 -20.69
CA ILE A 197 -9.78 18.74 -22.01
C ILE A 197 -8.60 18.28 -22.86
#